data_AF-A0A5A8F962-F1
#
_entry.id   AF-A0A5A8F962-F1
#
_cell.length_a   1.000
_cell.length_b   1.000
_cell.length_c   1.000
_cell.angle_alpha   90.00
_cell.angle_beta   90.00
_cell.angle_gamma   90.00
#
_symmetry.space_group_name_H-M   'P 1'
#
loop_
_entity.id
_entity.type
_entity.pdbx_description
1 polymer ?
#
loop_
_entity_poly.entity_id
_entity_poly.type
_entity_poly.pdbx_seq_one_letter_code
_entity_poly.pdbx_strand_id
1 'polypeptide(L)'
;MIKKIIFMILVLPSLVFSYDIYFYVAASMTKPAKEVVQKFNIQSKDDQVILITGGSGQLLNKIVFSKKGDIYLPASKSFKEKAEKAGIVLETTNFLYQTPVFGLSKSGENKIKSFEDLAFKKVRIALGNPKTMALGRIYENIKAKMPENLVSGIDKNMAVLAVNVSQIVNYLKTNSVDAGIIFDSVARVNDFKYINFPDGYAVKDVASINLLKFSKNVDKTKSFISFLIKNKDIFKKYGFEVIEK
;
A
#
# COMPACT_ATOMS: atom_id res chain seq x y z
N MET A 1 10.89 74.42 0.43
CA MET A 1 11.37 73.35 -0.47
C MET A 1 11.25 72.01 0.23
N ILE A 2 10.20 71.23 -0.05
CA ILE A 2 9.93 69.95 0.60
C ILE A 2 10.54 68.83 -0.27
N LYS A 3 11.58 68.16 0.22
CA LYS A 3 12.18 66.98 -0.43
C LYS A 3 11.23 65.79 -0.25
N LYS A 4 10.58 65.34 -1.33
CA LYS A 4 9.86 64.06 -1.36
C LYS A 4 10.89 62.93 -1.34
N ILE A 5 10.93 62.17 -0.23
CA ILE A 5 11.67 60.92 -0.13
C ILE A 5 10.76 59.83 -0.72
N ILE A 6 11.15 59.28 -1.86
CA ILE A 6 10.49 58.12 -2.47
C ILE A 6 11.04 56.87 -1.80
N PHE A 7 10.19 56.16 -1.05
CA PHE A 7 10.51 54.86 -0.47
C PHE A 7 10.29 53.79 -1.55
N MET A 8 11.36 53.27 -2.14
CA MET A 8 11.31 52.17 -3.09
C MET A 8 11.27 50.85 -2.31
N ILE A 9 10.09 50.24 -2.22
CA ILE A 9 9.91 48.92 -1.59
C ILE A 9 10.52 47.87 -2.54
N LEU A 10 11.71 47.37 -2.18
CA LEU A 10 12.38 46.30 -2.88
C LEU A 10 11.71 44.96 -2.49
N VAL A 11 10.78 44.48 -3.32
CA VAL A 11 10.20 43.14 -3.15
C VAL A 11 11.23 42.12 -3.63
N LEU A 12 12.03 41.57 -2.70
CA LEU A 12 12.89 40.43 -2.97
C LEU A 12 12.01 39.22 -3.29
N PRO A 13 12.06 38.64 -4.51
CA PRO A 13 11.34 37.41 -4.78
C PRO A 13 11.96 36.31 -3.91
N SER A 14 11.17 35.73 -3.02
CA SER A 14 11.55 34.51 -2.33
C SER A 14 11.77 33.43 -3.40
N LEU A 15 13.00 32.96 -3.55
CA LEU A 15 13.30 31.77 -4.35
C LEU A 15 12.56 30.58 -3.72
N VAL A 16 11.38 30.27 -4.26
CA VAL A 16 10.69 29.04 -3.87
C VAL A 16 11.37 27.90 -4.62
N PHE A 17 12.24 27.18 -3.94
CA PHE A 17 12.88 25.99 -4.51
C PHE A 17 11.84 24.88 -4.61
N SER A 18 11.51 24.48 -5.84
CA SER A 18 10.70 23.30 -6.11
C SER A 18 11.33 22.06 -5.46
N TYR A 19 10.54 21.28 -4.73
CA TYR A 19 11.01 20.07 -4.05
C TYR A 19 10.26 18.83 -4.54
N ASP A 20 11.02 17.81 -4.94
CA ASP A 20 10.49 16.50 -5.29
C ASP A 20 10.29 15.67 -4.03
N ILE A 21 9.02 15.44 -3.66
CA ILE A 21 8.63 14.56 -2.55
C ILE A 21 8.50 13.13 -3.08
N TYR A 22 9.41 12.25 -2.69
CA TYR A 22 9.39 10.84 -3.08
C TYR A 22 8.46 10.03 -2.17
N PHE A 23 7.34 9.59 -2.75
CA PHE A 23 6.31 8.84 -2.06
C PHE A 23 6.31 7.37 -2.46
N TYR A 24 6.81 6.51 -1.59
CA TYR A 24 6.88 5.05 -1.77
C TYR A 24 5.61 4.39 -1.25
N VAL A 25 4.83 3.77 -2.13
CA VAL A 25 3.50 3.23 -1.80
C VAL A 25 3.36 1.78 -2.19
N ALA A 26 2.85 0.95 -1.27
CA ALA A 26 2.60 -0.44 -1.58
C ALA A 26 1.59 -0.60 -2.73
N ALA A 27 1.82 -1.58 -3.60
CA ALA A 27 1.10 -1.75 -4.86
C ALA A 27 -0.44 -1.84 -4.72
N SER A 28 -0.95 -2.32 -3.58
CA SER A 28 -2.39 -2.37 -3.27
C SER A 28 -3.06 -0.99 -3.36
N MET A 29 -2.33 0.07 -2.97
CA MET A 29 -2.85 1.43 -2.87
C MET A 29 -2.54 2.29 -4.11
N THR A 30 -2.06 1.69 -5.21
CA THR A 30 -1.59 2.43 -6.40
C THR A 30 -2.66 3.35 -7.00
N LYS A 31 -3.90 2.88 -7.16
CA LYS A 31 -4.96 3.68 -7.79
C LYS A 31 -5.31 4.94 -6.96
N PRO A 32 -5.68 4.83 -5.66
CA PRO A 32 -5.95 6.03 -4.85
C PRO A 32 -4.71 6.91 -4.67
N ALA A 33 -3.50 6.33 -4.56
CA ALA A 33 -2.27 7.09 -4.46
C ALA A 33 -2.00 7.94 -5.73
N LYS A 34 -2.29 7.42 -6.92
CA LYS A 34 -2.20 8.21 -8.16
C LYS A 34 -3.17 9.38 -8.16
N GLU A 35 -4.43 9.16 -7.79
CA GLU A 35 -5.45 10.22 -7.75
C GLU A 35 -5.07 11.33 -6.75
N VAL A 36 -4.66 10.98 -5.53
CA VAL A 36 -4.29 12.00 -4.52
C VAL A 36 -3.01 12.76 -4.90
N VAL A 37 -2.03 12.09 -5.51
CA VAL A 37 -0.80 12.73 -6.01
C VAL A 37 -1.11 13.69 -7.15
N GLN A 38 -1.95 13.29 -8.11
CA GLN A 38 -2.39 14.18 -9.19
C GLN A 38 -3.10 15.41 -8.62
N LYS A 39 -4.01 15.21 -7.66
CA LYS A 39 -4.73 16.32 -7.01
C LYS A 39 -3.78 17.27 -6.27
N PHE A 40 -2.78 16.75 -5.56
CA PHE A 40 -1.78 17.57 -4.88
C PHE A 40 -0.93 18.36 -5.88
N ASN A 41 -0.39 17.71 -6.89
CA ASN A 41 0.51 18.33 -7.88
C ASN A 41 -0.19 19.39 -8.74
N ILE A 42 -1.52 19.33 -8.92
CA ILE A 42 -2.30 20.39 -9.58
C ILE A 42 -2.44 21.63 -8.69
N GLN A 43 -2.59 21.43 -7.37
CA GLN A 43 -2.81 22.52 -6.42
C GLN A 43 -1.51 23.17 -5.94
N SER A 44 -0.45 22.38 -5.89
CA SER A 44 0.89 22.81 -5.53
C SER A 44 1.53 23.52 -6.72
N LYS A 45 1.93 24.78 -6.53
CA LYS A 45 2.61 25.57 -7.57
C LYS A 45 4.09 25.23 -7.69
N ASP A 46 4.69 24.73 -6.61
CA ASP A 46 6.15 24.60 -6.49
C ASP A 46 6.60 23.19 -6.08
N ASP A 47 5.78 22.37 -5.41
CA ASP A 47 6.18 21.03 -4.97
C ASP A 47 5.57 19.93 -5.82
N GLN A 48 6.39 18.94 -6.19
CA GLN A 48 5.96 17.80 -6.97
C GLN A 48 6.12 16.52 -6.14
N VAL A 49 5.05 15.73 -6.07
CA VAL A 49 5.12 14.38 -5.50
C VAL A 49 5.43 13.37 -6.61
N ILE A 50 6.52 12.63 -6.42
CA ILE A 50 6.95 11.53 -7.27
C ILE A 50 6.51 10.21 -6.64
N LEU A 51 5.52 9.57 -7.26
CA LEU A 51 4.94 8.31 -6.79
C LEU A 51 5.77 7.10 -7.24
N ILE A 52 6.23 6.29 -6.29
CA ILE A 52 6.97 5.05 -6.53
C ILE A 52 6.18 3.88 -5.93
N THR A 53 5.74 2.94 -6.76
CA THR A 53 4.91 1.81 -6.30
C THR A 53 5.62 0.46 -6.41
N GLY A 54 5.34 -0.46 -5.49
CA GLY A 54 5.94 -1.80 -5.48
C GLY A 54 5.49 -2.67 -4.30
N GLY A 55 6.08 -3.85 -4.15
CA GLY A 55 5.87 -4.65 -2.93
C GLY A 55 6.48 -3.95 -1.71
N SER A 56 5.81 -3.99 -0.55
CA SER A 56 6.29 -3.28 0.66
C SER A 56 7.74 -3.63 1.01
N GLY A 57 8.13 -4.91 0.94
CA GLY A 57 9.52 -5.31 1.17
C GLY A 57 10.49 -4.83 0.08
N GLN A 58 10.07 -4.82 -1.18
CA GLN A 58 10.89 -4.31 -2.28
C GLN A 58 11.16 -2.80 -2.13
N LEU A 59 10.13 -2.03 -1.78
CA LEU A 59 10.24 -0.59 -1.54
C LEU A 59 11.12 -0.31 -0.32
N LEU A 60 10.92 -1.04 0.77
CA LEU A 60 11.77 -0.90 1.96
C LEU A 60 13.25 -1.15 1.63
N ASN A 61 13.56 -2.23 0.91
CA ASN A 61 14.93 -2.53 0.50
C ASN A 61 15.51 -1.40 -0.37
N LYS A 62 14.72 -0.87 -1.32
CA LYS A 62 15.12 0.27 -2.15
C LYS A 62 15.42 1.52 -1.33
N ILE A 63 14.56 1.85 -0.36
CA ILE A 63 14.73 3.00 0.53
C ILE A 63 16.01 2.84 1.37
N VAL A 64 16.20 1.67 2.00
CA VAL A 64 17.37 1.40 2.86
C VAL A 64 18.67 1.45 2.05
N PHE A 65 18.70 0.82 0.88
CA PHE A 65 19.89 0.77 0.03
C PHE A 65 20.25 2.15 -0.52
N SER A 66 19.27 2.87 -1.06
CA SER A 66 19.51 4.17 -1.69
C SER A 66 19.65 5.32 -0.69
N LYS A 67 19.20 5.13 0.56
CA LYS A 67 19.07 6.20 1.58
C LYS A 67 18.33 7.42 1.04
N LYS A 68 17.29 7.19 0.21
CA LYS A 68 16.47 8.22 -0.43
C LYS A 68 14.99 7.93 -0.25
N GLY A 69 14.23 8.96 0.05
CA GLY A 69 12.78 8.92 0.14
C GLY A 69 12.24 9.81 1.25
N ASP A 70 11.02 10.30 1.05
CA ASP A 70 10.36 11.20 1.99
C ASP A 70 9.29 10.46 2.78
N ILE A 71 8.48 9.65 2.10
CA ILE A 71 7.34 8.95 2.70
C ILE A 71 7.32 7.48 2.26
N TYR A 72 7.08 6.60 3.22
CA TYR A 72 6.84 5.18 3.01
C TYR A 72 5.47 4.77 3.54
N LEU A 73 4.62 4.23 2.66
CA LEU A 73 3.29 3.69 2.96
C LEU A 73 3.25 2.18 2.66
N PRO A 74 3.74 1.32 3.57
CA PRO A 74 3.59 -0.13 3.48
C PRO A 74 2.12 -0.55 3.63
N ALA A 75 1.81 -1.75 3.12
CA ALA A 75 0.48 -2.36 3.25
C ALA A 75 0.28 -3.14 4.56
N SER A 76 1.27 -3.17 5.46
CA SER A 76 1.17 -3.93 6.71
C SER A 76 2.01 -3.34 7.83
N LYS A 77 1.54 -3.59 9.05
CA LYS A 77 2.27 -3.29 10.29
C LYS A 77 3.65 -3.94 10.32
N SER A 78 3.77 -5.16 9.80
CA SER A 78 5.05 -5.91 9.80
C SER A 78 6.17 -5.21 9.02
N PHE A 79 5.85 -4.53 7.91
CA PHE A 79 6.85 -3.78 7.14
C PHE A 79 7.10 -2.38 7.71
N LYS A 80 6.11 -1.78 8.39
CA LYS A 80 6.29 -0.58 9.21
C LYS A 80 7.31 -0.85 10.32
N GLU A 81 7.12 -1.92 11.10
CA GLU A 81 8.02 -2.32 12.19
C GLU A 81 9.44 -2.63 11.70
N LYS A 82 9.60 -3.21 10.50
CA LYS A 82 10.93 -3.38 9.89
C LYS A 82 11.61 -2.05 9.56
N ALA A 83 10.86 -1.07 9.08
CA ALA A 83 11.40 0.27 8.82
C ALA A 83 11.78 0.98 10.14
N GLU A 84 10.98 0.84 11.19
CA GLU A 84 11.30 1.33 12.53
C GLU A 84 12.58 0.67 13.08
N LYS A 85 12.70 -0.65 12.97
CA LYS A 85 13.91 -1.40 13.36
C LYS A 85 15.15 -1.02 12.56
N ALA A 86 15.00 -0.67 11.28
CA ALA A 86 16.07 -0.14 10.47
C ALA A 86 16.45 1.31 10.86
N GLY A 87 15.70 1.93 11.78
CA GLY A 87 15.97 3.26 12.28
C GLY A 87 15.71 4.37 11.26
N ILE A 88 14.91 4.13 10.22
CA ILE A 88 14.70 5.09 9.11
C ILE A 88 13.41 5.90 9.22
N VAL A 89 12.55 5.61 10.20
CA VAL A 89 11.26 6.30 10.40
C VAL A 89 11.42 7.45 11.41
N LEU A 90 10.84 8.61 11.09
CA LEU A 90 10.75 9.79 11.97
C LEU A 90 9.40 9.85 12.67
N GLU A 91 8.32 9.77 11.90
CA GLU A 91 6.94 9.90 12.38
C GLU A 91 6.05 8.90 11.64
N THR A 92 5.03 8.40 12.33
CA THR A 92 4.09 7.40 11.81
C THR A 92 2.67 7.88 12.03
N THR A 93 1.80 7.68 11.04
CA THR A 93 0.36 7.87 11.17
C THR A 93 -0.36 6.64 10.62
N ASN A 94 -1.13 5.94 11.45
CA ASN A 94 -2.00 4.87 10.98
C ASN A 94 -3.05 5.44 10.02
N PHE A 95 -3.27 4.78 8.88
CA PHE A 95 -4.01 5.37 7.77
C PHE A 95 -5.18 4.52 7.31
N LEU A 96 -4.96 3.24 7.02
CA LEU A 96 -5.98 2.35 6.45
C LEU A 96 -6.02 1.03 7.20
N TYR A 97 -7.20 0.46 7.32
CA TYR A 97 -7.38 -0.94 7.64
C TYR A 97 -7.41 -1.79 6.37
N GLN A 98 -6.84 -2.99 6.45
CA GLN A 98 -6.84 -3.95 5.35
C GLN A 98 -7.11 -5.36 5.85
N THR A 99 -7.97 -6.10 5.14
CA THR A 99 -8.31 -7.48 5.49
C THR A 99 -7.85 -8.41 4.37
N PRO A 100 -6.96 -9.40 4.62
CA PRO A 100 -6.62 -10.42 3.65
C PRO A 100 -7.84 -11.27 3.29
N VAL A 101 -7.99 -11.57 2.00
CA VAL A 101 -9.02 -12.44 1.43
C VAL A 101 -8.45 -13.22 0.26
N PHE A 102 -9.16 -14.25 -0.21
CA PHE A 102 -8.85 -14.90 -1.48
C PHE A 102 -9.77 -14.35 -2.57
N GLY A 103 -9.22 -13.47 -3.42
CA GLY A 103 -9.90 -13.02 -4.63
C GLY A 103 -10.00 -14.17 -5.63
N LEU A 104 -11.12 -14.24 -6.36
CA LEU A 104 -11.41 -15.29 -7.33
C LEU A 104 -11.31 -14.75 -8.75
N SER A 105 -10.71 -15.52 -9.64
CA SER A 105 -10.82 -15.29 -11.09
C SER A 105 -12.19 -15.76 -11.57
N LYS A 106 -12.56 -15.42 -12.82
CA LYS A 106 -13.83 -15.90 -13.40
C LYS A 106 -13.89 -17.43 -13.47
N SER A 107 -12.77 -18.10 -13.75
CA SER A 107 -12.70 -19.57 -13.68
C SER A 107 -12.80 -20.08 -12.24
N GLY A 108 -12.22 -19.36 -11.27
CA GLY A 108 -12.27 -19.69 -9.86
C GLY A 108 -13.66 -19.61 -9.25
N GLU A 109 -14.46 -18.61 -9.66
CA GLU A 109 -15.85 -18.44 -9.20
C GLU A 109 -16.71 -19.69 -9.43
N ASN A 110 -16.42 -20.48 -10.46
CA ASN A 110 -17.15 -21.72 -10.77
C ASN A 110 -16.72 -22.90 -9.91
N LYS A 111 -15.49 -22.88 -9.38
CA LYS A 111 -14.89 -24.00 -8.63
C LYS A 111 -14.96 -23.79 -7.12
N ILE A 112 -14.81 -22.56 -6.66
CA ILE A 112 -14.61 -22.20 -5.25
C ILE A 112 -15.86 -21.48 -4.75
N LYS A 113 -16.53 -22.09 -3.78
CA LYS A 113 -17.75 -21.58 -3.13
C LYS A 113 -17.56 -21.35 -1.64
N SER A 114 -16.60 -22.03 -1.01
CA SER A 114 -16.24 -21.87 0.39
C SER A 114 -14.73 -21.75 0.59
N PHE A 115 -14.29 -21.54 1.83
CA PHE A 115 -12.86 -21.49 2.15
C PHE A 115 -12.20 -22.87 2.05
N GLU A 116 -12.92 -23.92 2.43
CA GLU A 116 -12.47 -25.32 2.38
C GLU A 116 -12.18 -25.77 0.94
N ASP A 117 -12.89 -25.23 -0.05
CA ASP A 117 -12.63 -25.48 -1.46
C ASP A 117 -11.21 -25.08 -1.89
N LEU A 118 -10.61 -24.07 -1.24
CA LEU A 118 -9.22 -23.69 -1.50
C LEU A 118 -8.24 -24.79 -1.11
N ALA A 119 -8.59 -25.62 -0.12
CA ALA A 119 -7.75 -26.70 0.37
C ALA A 119 -8.05 -28.05 -0.32
N PHE A 120 -9.33 -28.35 -0.57
CA PHE A 120 -9.76 -29.70 -0.92
C PHE A 120 -10.16 -29.90 -2.39
N LYS A 121 -10.38 -28.83 -3.16
CA LYS A 121 -10.59 -28.93 -4.61
C LYS A 121 -9.28 -28.75 -5.38
N LYS A 122 -9.24 -29.26 -6.61
CA LYS A 122 -8.12 -29.03 -7.53
C LYS A 122 -8.23 -27.63 -8.14
N VAL A 123 -7.52 -26.67 -7.55
CA VAL A 123 -7.50 -25.27 -7.97
C VAL A 123 -6.07 -24.74 -7.99
N ARG A 124 -5.83 -23.65 -8.72
CA ARG A 124 -4.53 -22.96 -8.75
C ARG A 124 -4.60 -21.71 -7.89
N ILE A 125 -3.70 -21.58 -6.92
CA ILE A 125 -3.70 -20.46 -5.97
C ILE A 125 -2.42 -19.63 -6.12
N ALA A 126 -2.57 -18.31 -6.25
CA ALA A 126 -1.47 -17.37 -6.11
C ALA A 126 -1.34 -16.90 -4.66
N LEU A 127 -0.20 -17.18 -4.04
CA LEU A 127 0.16 -16.67 -2.72
C LEU A 127 1.21 -15.57 -2.83
N GLY A 128 1.41 -14.81 -1.75
CA GLY A 128 2.43 -13.77 -1.69
C GLY A 128 3.77 -14.32 -1.22
N ASN A 129 4.87 -13.88 -1.83
CA ASN A 129 6.21 -14.16 -1.33
C ASN A 129 6.47 -13.40 0.00
N PRO A 130 6.74 -14.08 1.12
CA PRO A 130 6.88 -13.45 2.44
C PRO A 130 8.14 -12.56 2.58
N LYS A 131 9.10 -12.67 1.67
CA LYS A 131 10.28 -11.79 1.65
C LYS A 131 9.94 -10.41 1.08
N THR A 132 9.06 -10.34 0.10
CA THR A 132 8.83 -9.12 -0.71
C THR A 132 7.43 -8.53 -0.59
N MET A 133 6.43 -9.33 -0.19
CA MET A 133 5.02 -8.96 -0.16
C MET A 133 4.42 -9.06 1.24
N ALA A 134 3.70 -8.01 1.67
CA ALA A 134 2.99 -7.94 2.96
C ALA A 134 2.09 -9.16 3.19
N LEU A 135 1.20 -9.45 2.24
CA LEU A 135 0.27 -10.58 2.31
C LEU A 135 0.98 -11.94 2.40
N GLY A 136 2.21 -12.09 1.92
CA GLY A 136 2.99 -13.31 2.14
C GLY A 136 3.28 -13.54 3.62
N ARG A 137 3.74 -12.51 4.33
CA ARG A 137 3.99 -12.60 5.79
C ARG A 137 2.72 -12.70 6.60
N ILE A 138 1.70 -11.96 6.21
CA ILE A 138 0.40 -12.04 6.88
C ILE A 138 -0.14 -13.47 6.75
N TYR A 139 -0.02 -14.07 5.57
CA TYR A 139 -0.44 -15.45 5.36
C TYR A 139 0.37 -16.44 6.20
N GLU A 140 1.71 -16.32 6.31
CA GLU A 140 2.49 -17.15 7.24
C GLU A 140 1.96 -17.09 8.68
N ASN A 141 1.62 -15.90 9.16
CA ASN A 141 1.05 -15.72 10.51
C ASN A 141 -0.36 -16.30 10.64
N ILE A 142 -1.17 -16.24 9.58
CA ILE A 142 -2.51 -16.84 9.54
C ILE A 142 -2.40 -18.36 9.58
N LYS A 143 -1.53 -18.95 8.74
CA LYS A 143 -1.32 -20.40 8.66
C LYS A 143 -0.91 -21.02 9.99
N ALA A 144 -0.12 -20.30 10.79
CA ALA A 144 0.29 -20.77 12.12
C ALA A 144 -0.90 -21.00 13.08
N LYS A 145 -2.08 -20.47 12.77
CA LYS A 145 -3.32 -20.64 13.54
C LYS A 145 -4.28 -21.64 12.91
N MET A 146 -4.04 -22.04 11.66
CA MET A 146 -4.95 -22.87 10.87
C MET A 146 -4.70 -24.37 11.09
N PRO A 147 -5.75 -25.21 10.97
CA PRO A 147 -5.63 -26.65 10.91
C PRO A 147 -4.66 -27.11 9.82
N GLU A 148 -3.82 -28.09 10.15
CA GLU A 148 -2.74 -28.59 9.28
C GLU A 148 -3.25 -29.12 7.94
N ASN A 149 -4.42 -29.76 7.92
CA ASN A 149 -5.05 -30.27 6.70
C ASN A 149 -5.46 -29.15 5.73
N LEU A 150 -5.97 -28.02 6.24
CA LEU A 150 -6.30 -26.86 5.42
C LEU A 150 -5.03 -26.20 4.87
N VAL A 151 -4.01 -26.04 5.72
CA VAL A 151 -2.71 -25.49 5.31
C VAL A 151 -2.09 -26.35 4.21
N SER A 152 -2.00 -27.65 4.42
CA SER A 152 -1.41 -28.59 3.47
C SER A 152 -2.17 -28.62 2.14
N GLY A 153 -3.50 -28.55 2.19
CA GLY A 153 -4.33 -28.48 0.99
C GLY A 153 -4.09 -27.21 0.17
N ILE A 154 -4.08 -26.04 0.82
CA ILE A 154 -3.84 -24.76 0.14
C ILE A 154 -2.42 -24.72 -0.44
N ASP A 155 -1.42 -25.23 0.30
CA ASP A 155 -0.03 -25.30 -0.18
C ASP A 155 0.13 -26.22 -1.38
N LYS A 156 -0.55 -27.36 -1.38
CA LYS A 156 -0.57 -28.27 -2.53
C LYS A 156 -1.17 -27.61 -3.77
N ASN A 157 -2.13 -26.71 -3.58
CA ASN A 157 -2.78 -25.95 -4.64
C ASN A 157 -2.03 -24.66 -5.03
N MET A 158 -0.94 -24.31 -4.32
CA MET A 158 -0.14 -23.13 -4.62
C MET A 158 0.56 -23.29 -5.97
N ALA A 159 0.18 -22.46 -6.93
CA ALA A 159 0.77 -22.45 -8.26
C ALA A 159 1.92 -21.43 -8.39
N VAL A 160 1.89 -20.35 -7.61
CA VAL A 160 2.87 -19.26 -7.71
C VAL A 160 3.00 -18.46 -6.41
N LEU A 161 4.22 -18.01 -6.12
CA LEU A 161 4.53 -17.00 -5.09
C LEU A 161 4.82 -15.65 -5.76
N ALA A 162 3.81 -14.78 -5.79
CA ALA A 162 3.91 -13.45 -6.38
C ALA A 162 4.73 -12.49 -5.51
N VAL A 163 5.47 -11.57 -6.13
CA VAL A 163 6.31 -10.62 -5.38
C VAL A 163 5.60 -9.32 -5.00
N ASN A 164 4.40 -9.08 -5.55
CA ASN A 164 3.50 -8.00 -5.15
C ASN A 164 2.05 -8.30 -5.57
N VAL A 165 1.09 -7.53 -5.06
CA VAL A 165 -0.34 -7.75 -5.31
C VAL A 165 -0.76 -7.49 -6.75
N SER A 166 -0.05 -6.62 -7.48
CA SER A 166 -0.37 -6.36 -8.90
C SER A 166 -0.17 -7.60 -9.76
N GLN A 167 0.84 -8.42 -9.46
CA GLN A 167 1.02 -9.71 -10.14
C GLN A 167 -0.15 -10.66 -9.87
N ILE A 168 -0.62 -10.76 -8.62
CA ILE A 168 -1.79 -11.60 -8.28
C ILE A 168 -3.04 -11.10 -9.01
N VAL A 169 -3.28 -9.79 -9.02
CA VAL A 169 -4.39 -9.19 -9.77
C VAL A 169 -4.32 -9.56 -11.26
N ASN A 170 -3.13 -9.51 -11.86
CA ASN A 170 -2.96 -9.91 -13.26
C ASN A 170 -3.27 -11.40 -13.45
N TYR A 171 -2.75 -12.28 -12.61
CA TYR A 171 -3.04 -13.72 -12.70
C TYR A 171 -4.53 -14.05 -12.54
N LEU A 172 -5.26 -13.30 -11.71
CA LEU A 172 -6.71 -13.42 -11.57
C LEU A 172 -7.43 -12.96 -12.84
N LYS A 173 -7.03 -11.82 -13.43
CA LYS A 173 -7.65 -11.29 -14.67
C LYS A 173 -7.42 -12.21 -15.87
N THR A 174 -6.24 -12.83 -15.97
CA THR A 174 -5.88 -13.72 -17.08
C THR A 174 -6.34 -15.16 -16.85
N ASN A 175 -7.05 -15.46 -15.74
CA ASN A 175 -7.39 -16.83 -15.32
C ASN A 175 -6.18 -17.78 -15.24
N SER A 176 -4.97 -17.24 -15.03
CA SER A 176 -3.75 -18.03 -14.81
C SER A 176 -3.80 -18.76 -13.46
N VAL A 177 -4.55 -18.21 -12.50
CA VAL A 177 -4.91 -18.85 -11.25
C VAL A 177 -6.43 -18.80 -11.05
N ASP A 178 -6.94 -19.70 -10.20
CA ASP A 178 -8.35 -19.74 -9.80
C ASP A 178 -8.62 -18.83 -8.60
N ALA A 179 -7.67 -18.74 -7.66
CA ALA A 179 -7.73 -17.80 -6.54
C ALA A 179 -6.38 -17.15 -6.26
N GLY A 180 -6.39 -16.03 -5.54
CA GLY A 180 -5.18 -15.32 -5.16
C GLY A 180 -5.36 -14.52 -3.88
N ILE A 181 -4.38 -14.58 -2.99
CA ILE A 181 -4.44 -13.80 -1.74
C ILE A 181 -4.26 -12.31 -2.05
N ILE A 182 -5.27 -11.52 -1.73
CA ILE A 182 -5.30 -10.06 -1.92
C ILE A 182 -5.90 -9.41 -0.67
N PHE A 183 -5.89 -8.08 -0.60
CA PHE A 183 -6.73 -7.39 0.36
C PHE A 183 -8.14 -7.22 -0.19
N ASP A 184 -9.13 -7.20 0.68
CA ASP A 184 -10.53 -6.94 0.38
C ASP A 184 -10.76 -5.65 -0.44
N SER A 185 -10.04 -4.57 -0.08
CA SER A 185 -9.98 -3.32 -0.86
C SER A 185 -9.53 -3.55 -2.30
N VAL A 186 -8.52 -4.40 -2.53
CA VAL A 186 -8.04 -4.73 -3.88
C VAL A 186 -9.08 -5.55 -4.64
N ALA A 187 -9.82 -6.43 -3.95
CA ALA A 187 -10.93 -7.18 -4.54
C ALA A 187 -12.02 -6.22 -5.02
N ARG A 188 -12.47 -5.30 -4.16
CA ARG A 188 -13.47 -4.27 -4.48
C ARG A 188 -13.03 -3.37 -5.64
N VAL A 189 -11.77 -2.90 -5.64
CA VAL A 189 -11.21 -2.02 -6.69
C VAL A 189 -11.13 -2.66 -8.08
N ASN A 190 -11.19 -3.99 -8.16
CA ASN A 190 -11.11 -4.75 -9.41
C ASN A 190 -12.35 -5.61 -9.64
N ASP A 191 -13.42 -5.42 -8.87
CA ASP A 191 -14.69 -6.15 -8.99
C ASP A 191 -14.53 -7.68 -8.92
N PHE A 192 -13.59 -8.15 -8.10
CA PHE A 192 -13.42 -9.59 -7.85
C PHE A 192 -14.38 -10.06 -6.76
N LYS A 193 -15.05 -11.20 -7.00
CA LYS A 193 -15.60 -11.99 -5.88
C LYS A 193 -14.43 -12.50 -5.03
N TYR A 194 -14.68 -12.69 -3.74
CA TYR A 194 -13.67 -13.19 -2.83
C TYR A 194 -14.25 -14.08 -1.74
N ILE A 195 -13.40 -14.93 -1.17
CA ILE A 195 -13.68 -15.75 0.01
C ILE A 195 -12.91 -15.16 1.20
N ASN A 196 -13.61 -14.97 2.32
CA ASN A 196 -13.01 -14.53 3.57
C ASN A 196 -12.25 -15.69 4.24
N PHE A 197 -11.24 -15.34 5.03
CA PHE A 197 -10.74 -16.29 6.04
C PHE A 197 -11.83 -16.51 7.09
N PRO A 198 -12.01 -17.75 7.60
CA PRO A 198 -12.88 -18.02 8.75
C PRO A 198 -12.49 -17.15 9.95
N ASP A 199 -13.46 -16.77 10.79
CA ASP A 199 -13.28 -15.81 11.90
C ASP A 199 -12.14 -16.20 12.85
N GLY A 200 -11.91 -17.49 13.08
CA GLY A 200 -10.80 -17.97 13.93
C GLY A 200 -9.39 -17.64 13.40
N TYR A 201 -9.26 -17.30 12.12
CA TYR A 201 -7.98 -17.00 11.45
C TYR A 201 -7.99 -15.63 10.77
N ALA A 202 -9.13 -14.94 10.75
CA ALA A 202 -9.25 -13.63 10.14
C ALA A 202 -8.30 -12.63 10.81
N VAL A 203 -7.63 -11.82 9.99
CA VAL A 203 -6.69 -10.81 10.45
C VAL A 203 -7.07 -9.47 9.85
N LYS A 204 -7.07 -8.43 10.66
CA LYS A 204 -7.13 -7.04 10.23
C LYS A 204 -5.75 -6.43 10.41
N ASP A 205 -5.17 -5.92 9.33
CA ASP A 205 -3.86 -5.26 9.32
C ASP A 205 -4.03 -3.75 9.11
N VAL A 206 -2.96 -3.01 9.38
CA VAL A 206 -2.92 -1.55 9.29
C VAL A 206 -1.82 -1.12 8.32
N ALA A 207 -2.20 -0.30 7.35
CA ALA A 207 -1.28 0.49 6.55
C ALA A 207 -1.07 1.86 7.21
N SER A 208 0.18 2.29 7.34
CA SER A 208 0.55 3.54 8.00
C SER A 208 1.41 4.41 7.09
N ILE A 209 1.20 5.72 7.13
CA ILE A 209 2.06 6.71 6.48
C ILE A 209 3.28 6.90 7.39
N ASN A 210 4.50 6.72 6.86
CA ASN A 210 5.74 6.88 7.61
C ASN A 210 6.59 7.98 6.96
N LEU A 211 6.85 9.06 7.70
CA LEU A 211 7.84 10.07 7.35
C LEU A 211 9.25 9.47 7.56
N LEU A 212 10.12 9.59 6.56
CA LEU A 212 11.46 9.00 6.58
C LEU A 212 12.53 10.01 7.02
N LYS A 213 13.57 9.50 7.70
CA LYS A 213 14.78 10.28 8.07
C LYS A 213 15.57 10.82 6.87
N PHE A 214 15.34 10.27 5.69
CA PHE A 214 16.01 10.68 4.45
C PHE A 214 15.31 11.85 3.74
N SER A 215 14.17 12.32 4.27
CA SER A 215 13.48 13.51 3.78
C SER A 215 14.39 14.72 3.88
N LYS A 216 14.72 15.35 2.75
CA LYS A 216 15.56 16.56 2.72
C LYS A 216 14.79 17.83 3.03
N ASN A 217 13.46 17.79 2.97
CA ASN A 217 12.59 18.90 3.35
C ASN A 217 11.38 18.39 4.13
N VAL A 218 11.54 18.27 5.46
CA VAL A 218 10.51 17.72 6.35
C VAL A 218 9.21 18.54 6.32
N ASP A 219 9.28 19.86 6.23
CA ASP A 219 8.10 20.72 6.26
C ASP A 219 7.23 20.53 5.02
N LYS A 220 7.84 20.48 3.83
CA LYS A 220 7.13 20.17 2.58
C LYS A 220 6.55 18.76 2.58
N THR A 221 7.31 17.79 3.08
CA THR A 221 6.82 16.42 3.24
C THR A 221 5.62 16.34 4.19
N LYS A 222 5.65 17.05 5.32
CA LYS A 222 4.53 17.14 6.28
C LYS A 222 3.31 17.84 5.68
N SER A 223 3.50 18.83 4.82
CA SER A 223 2.42 19.46 4.04
C SER A 223 1.70 18.42 3.18
N PHE A 224 2.44 17.59 2.43
CA PHE A 224 1.84 16.51 1.65
C PHE A 224 1.19 15.43 2.52
N ILE A 225 1.78 15.05 3.67
CA ILE A 225 1.14 14.10 4.61
C ILE A 225 -0.20 14.65 5.12
N SER A 226 -0.25 15.93 5.47
CA SER A 226 -1.46 16.59 5.94
C SER A 226 -2.52 16.67 4.82
N PHE A 227 -2.09 16.92 3.59
CA PHE A 227 -2.96 16.83 2.42
C PHE A 227 -3.51 15.42 2.22
N LEU A 228 -2.67 14.38 2.34
CA LEU A 228 -3.07 12.98 2.21
C LEU A 228 -4.13 12.61 3.26
N ILE A 229 -3.93 13.02 4.52
CA ILE A 229 -4.89 12.79 5.61
C ILE A 229 -6.21 13.53 5.35
N LYS A 230 -6.16 14.80 4.94
CA LYS A 230 -7.36 15.60 4.61
C LYS A 230 -8.14 15.03 3.42
N ASN A 231 -7.46 14.34 2.49
CA ASN A 231 -8.05 13.76 1.29
C ASN A 231 -8.19 12.22 1.38
N LYS A 232 -8.25 11.66 2.60
CA LYS A 232 -8.39 10.23 2.83
C LYS A 232 -9.67 9.62 2.23
N ASP A 233 -10.70 10.43 1.97
CA ASP A 233 -11.93 9.98 1.29
C ASP A 233 -11.67 9.52 -0.15
N ILE A 234 -10.58 9.94 -0.80
CA ILE A 234 -10.12 9.34 -2.06
C ILE A 234 -9.89 7.84 -1.87
N PHE A 235 -9.28 7.42 -0.76
CA PHE A 235 -9.08 6.00 -0.47
C PHE A 235 -10.41 5.28 -0.20
N LYS A 236 -11.38 5.92 0.47
CA LYS A 236 -12.73 5.37 0.66
C LYS A 236 -13.44 5.13 -0.67
N LYS A 237 -13.34 6.05 -1.63
CA LYS A 237 -13.87 5.90 -3.00
C LYS A 237 -13.31 4.66 -3.70
N TYR A 238 -12.06 4.30 -3.41
CA TYR A 238 -11.45 3.05 -3.87
C TYR A 238 -11.66 1.89 -2.89
N GLY A 239 -12.67 1.92 -2.04
CA GLY A 239 -13.05 0.79 -1.19
C GLY A 239 -12.07 0.46 -0.06
N PHE A 240 -11.18 1.38 0.32
CA PHE A 240 -10.36 1.22 1.53
C PHE A 240 -11.13 1.67 2.75
N GLU A 241 -11.01 0.91 3.84
CA GLU A 241 -11.46 1.35 5.15
C GLU A 241 -10.40 2.29 5.74
N VAL A 242 -10.78 3.54 5.96
CA VAL A 242 -9.88 4.57 6.46
C VAL A 242 -10.00 4.66 7.97
N ILE A 243 -8.87 4.86 8.64
CA ILE A 243 -8.82 5.05 10.09
C ILE A 243 -9.29 6.49 10.41
N GLU A 244 -10.37 6.60 11.17
CA GLU A 244 -10.83 7.84 11.80
C GLU A 244 -10.07 8.02 13.12
N LYS A 245 -9.79 9.28 13.50
CA LYS A 245 -9.02 9.60 14.71
C LYS A 245 -9.70 9.07 15.97
#